data_AF-A0A0F9UE13-F1
#
_entry.id   AF-A0A0F9UE13-F1
#
_cell.length_a   1.000
_cell.length_b   1.000
_cell.length_c   1.000
_cell.angle_alpha   90.00
_cell.angle_beta   90.00
_cell.angle_gamma   90.00
#
_symmetry.space_group_name_H-M   'P 1'
#
loop_
_entity.id
_entity.type
_entity.pdbx_description
1 polymer ?
#
loop_
_entity_poly.entity_id
_entity_poly.type
_entity_poly.pdbx_seq_one_letter_code
_entity_poly.pdbx_strand_id
1 'polypeptide(L)'
;MSGGHWGFSANVICDGLEQVSEERYIITGFPELSKIFDLLAPILYDIIHDLDYDISGDCFIMDKVKFQKEAVEKLRKVLNENK
;
A
#
# COMPACT_ATOMS: atom_id res chain seq x y z
N MET A 1 -20.83 15.87 -8.08
CA MET A 1 -20.07 15.29 -9.22
C MET A 1 -19.09 14.27 -8.65
N SER A 2 -18.79 13.23 -9.42
CA SER A 2 -18.28 11.90 -9.06
C SER A 2 -16.94 11.86 -8.31
N GLY A 3 -16.98 11.82 -6.97
CA GLY A 3 -15.81 11.55 -6.11
C GLY A 3 -15.65 10.08 -5.70
N GLY A 4 -16.53 9.18 -6.18
CA GLY A 4 -16.64 7.81 -5.66
C GLY A 4 -15.78 6.75 -6.35
N HIS A 5 -15.00 7.09 -7.39
CA HIS A 5 -14.21 6.11 -8.14
C HIS A 5 -12.74 6.04 -7.71
N TRP A 6 -12.20 7.12 -7.11
CA TRP A 6 -10.78 7.24 -6.79
C TRP A 6 -10.40 6.62 -5.45
N GLY A 7 -11.30 6.63 -4.46
CA GLY A 7 -11.07 5.93 -3.20
C GLY A 7 -11.11 4.40 -3.31
N PHE A 8 -11.46 3.83 -4.47
CA PHE A 8 -11.67 2.39 -4.59
C PHE A 8 -10.35 1.61 -4.76
N SER A 9 -9.39 2.16 -5.49
CA SER A 9 -8.11 1.49 -5.81
C SER A 9 -7.22 1.27 -4.59
N ALA A 10 -6.99 2.32 -3.80
CA ALA A 10 -6.16 2.24 -2.60
C ALA A 10 -6.77 1.30 -1.55
N ASN A 11 -8.08 1.40 -1.32
CA ASN A 11 -8.79 0.53 -0.38
C ASN A 11 -8.80 -0.94 -0.85
N VAL A 12 -9.10 -1.22 -2.12
CA VAL A 12 -9.16 -2.62 -2.61
C VAL A 12 -7.86 -3.39 -2.40
N ILE A 13 -6.71 -2.78 -2.67
CA ILE A 13 -5.41 -3.44 -2.47
C ILE A 13 -5.09 -3.57 -0.98
N CYS A 14 -5.37 -2.53 -0.19
CA CYS A 14 -5.14 -2.54 1.26
C CYS A 14 -6.01 -3.59 1.95
N ASP A 15 -7.33 -3.52 1.76
CA ASP A 15 -8.33 -4.44 2.31
C ASP A 15 -8.02 -5.88 1.89
N GLY A 16 -7.60 -6.10 0.64
CA GLY A 16 -7.22 -7.42 0.15
C GLY A 16 -5.99 -7.99 0.85
N LEU A 17 -4.97 -7.16 1.10
CA LEU A 17 -3.75 -7.59 1.80
C LEU A 17 -4.00 -7.80 3.30
N GLU A 18 -4.77 -6.94 3.95
CA GLU A 18 -5.22 -7.11 5.34
C GLU A 18 -6.07 -8.37 5.50
N GLN A 19 -7.02 -8.60 4.59
CA GLN A 19 -7.84 -9.80 4.62
C GLN A 19 -6.98 -11.07 4.52
N VAL A 20 -6.00 -11.09 3.60
CA VAL A 20 -5.08 -12.22 3.43
C VAL A 20 -4.15 -12.37 4.64
N SER A 21 -3.71 -11.28 5.26
CA SER A 21 -2.87 -11.33 6.47
C SER A 21 -3.61 -11.94 7.65
N GLU A 22 -4.93 -11.74 7.73
CA GLU A 22 -5.81 -12.25 8.78
C GLU A 22 -6.32 -13.69 8.54
N GLU A 23 -6.09 -14.26 7.34
CA GLU A 23 -6.55 -15.61 7.04
C GLU A 23 -5.87 -16.64 7.95
N ARG A 24 -6.67 -17.41 8.69
CA ARG A 24 -6.18 -18.40 9.65
C ARG A 24 -5.18 -19.39 9.05
N TYR A 25 -5.38 -19.79 7.79
CA TYR A 25 -4.47 -20.69 7.08
C TYR A 25 -3.09 -20.02 6.84
N ILE A 26 -3.08 -18.73 6.49
CA ILE A 26 -1.85 -17.96 6.26
C ILE A 26 -1.15 -17.65 7.59
N ILE A 27 -1.88 -17.21 8.61
CA ILE A 27 -1.31 -16.94 9.96
C ILE A 27 -0.61 -18.19 10.51
N THR A 28 -1.23 -19.37 10.36
CA THR A 28 -0.71 -20.60 10.97
C THR A 28 0.30 -21.33 10.09
N GLY A 29 0.11 -21.35 8.77
CA GLY A 29 1.00 -22.01 7.82
C GLY A 29 2.18 -21.16 7.37
N PHE A 30 2.02 -19.83 7.35
CA PHE A 30 3.00 -18.87 6.81
C PHE A 30 3.03 -17.55 7.61
N PRO A 31 3.37 -17.59 8.91
CA PRO A 31 3.28 -16.43 9.80
C PRO A 31 4.14 -15.23 9.35
N GLU A 32 5.26 -15.47 8.68
CA GLU A 32 6.11 -14.40 8.12
C GLU A 32 5.44 -13.71 6.93
N LEU A 33 4.75 -14.47 6.05
CA LEU A 33 4.00 -13.89 4.94
C LEU A 33 2.81 -13.07 5.45
N SER A 34 2.08 -13.57 6.46
CA SER A 34 1.01 -12.81 7.13
C SER A 34 1.51 -11.43 7.60
N LYS A 35 2.64 -11.38 8.32
CA LYS A 35 3.24 -10.12 8.78
C LYS A 35 3.65 -9.20 7.64
N ILE A 36 4.24 -9.75 6.58
CA ILE A 36 4.66 -8.95 5.42
C ILE A 36 3.44 -8.33 4.72
N PHE A 37 2.34 -9.08 4.55
CA PHE A 37 1.11 -8.55 3.97
C PHE A 37 0.49 -7.45 4.82
N ASP A 38 0.43 -7.66 6.13
CA ASP A 38 -0.05 -6.68 7.11
C ASP A 38 0.77 -5.37 7.06
N LEU A 39 2.09 -5.47 6.98
CA LEU A 39 2.98 -4.30 6.90
C LEU A 39 2.94 -3.59 5.54
N LEU A 40 2.70 -4.33 4.45
CA LEU A 40 2.64 -3.75 3.10
C LEU A 40 1.35 -2.99 2.84
N ALA A 41 0.22 -3.45 3.39
CA ALA A 41 -1.09 -2.88 3.16
C ALA A 41 -1.16 -1.35 3.39
N PRO A 42 -0.81 -0.80 4.58
CA PRO A 42 -0.88 0.64 4.83
C PRO A 42 0.11 1.45 3.97
N ILE A 43 1.29 0.89 3.66
CA ILE A 43 2.28 1.58 2.82
C ILE A 43 1.78 1.73 1.39
N LEU A 44 1.17 0.67 0.84
CA LEU A 44 0.60 0.69 -0.50
C LEU A 44 -0.61 1.61 -0.56
N TYR A 45 -1.45 1.61 0.48
CA TYR A 45 -2.56 2.55 0.60
C TYR A 45 -2.07 4.00 0.46
N ASP A 46 -1.11 4.43 1.28
CA ASP A 46 -0.58 5.80 1.26
C ASP A 46 -0.02 6.17 -0.12
N ILE A 47 0.78 5.29 -0.73
CA ILE A 47 1.40 5.55 -2.04
C ILE A 47 0.33 5.70 -3.13
N ILE A 48 -0.66 4.80 -3.16
CA ILE A 48 -1.72 4.82 -4.16
C ILE A 48 -2.62 6.05 -3.94
N HIS A 49 -2.94 6.37 -2.68
CA HIS A 49 -3.72 7.54 -2.32
C HIS A 49 -3.07 8.84 -2.83
N ASP A 50 -1.77 9.04 -2.57
CA ASP A 50 -1.04 10.22 -3.05
C ASP A 50 -1.01 10.30 -4.59
N LEU A 51 -0.84 9.16 -5.27
CA LEU A 51 -0.86 9.09 -6.74
C LEU A 51 -2.24 9.42 -7.31
N ASP A 52 -3.30 8.89 -6.71
CA ASP A 52 -4.68 9.14 -7.12
C ASP A 52 -5.04 10.62 -6.91
N TYR A 53 -4.52 11.27 -5.86
CA TYR A 53 -4.68 12.71 -5.64
C TYR A 53 -3.88 13.56 -6.64
N ASP A 54 -2.68 13.13 -7.06
CA ASP A 54 -1.92 13.79 -8.16
C ASP A 54 -2.67 13.69 -9.50
N ILE A 55 -3.24 12.51 -9.79
CA ILE A 55 -3.95 12.24 -11.06
C ILE A 55 -5.27 12.99 -11.14
N SER A 56 -6.03 13.03 -10.04
CA SER A 56 -7.30 13.78 -9.96
C SER A 56 -7.11 15.30 -9.95
N GLY A 57 -5.88 15.77 -9.69
CA GLY A 57 -5.54 17.19 -9.60
C GLY A 57 -5.95 17.83 -8.27
N ASP A 58 -6.31 17.02 -7.28
CA ASP A 58 -6.65 17.48 -5.92
C ASP A 58 -5.38 17.90 -5.13
N CYS A 59 -4.26 17.23 -5.38
CA CYS A 59 -2.92 17.60 -4.91
C CYS A 59 -1.91 17.47 -6.05
N PHE A 60 -0.67 17.94 -5.84
CA PHE A 60 0.41 17.77 -6.81
C PHE A 60 1.67 17.22 -6.15
N ILE A 61 2.19 16.13 -6.69
CA ILE A 61 3.51 15.60 -6.36
C ILE A 61 4.55 16.46 -7.08
N MET A 62 5.08 17.44 -6.36
CA MET A 62 6.02 18.44 -6.89
C MET A 62 7.33 17.84 -7.41
N ASP A 63 7.84 16.78 -6.76
CA ASP A 63 9.05 16.06 -7.16
C ASP A 63 8.77 14.56 -7.30
N LYS A 64 8.42 14.16 -8.53
CA LYS A 64 8.06 12.77 -8.86
C LYS A 64 9.22 11.80 -8.66
N VAL A 65 10.46 12.26 -8.86
CA VAL A 65 11.66 11.41 -8.71
C VAL A 65 11.93 11.14 -7.24
N LYS A 66 11.83 12.17 -6.40
CA LYS A 66 11.97 12.01 -4.95
C LYS A 66 10.87 11.13 -4.39
N PHE A 67 9.61 11.39 -4.74
CA PHE A 67 8.47 10.56 -4.33
C PHE A 67 8.69 9.08 -4.68
N GLN A 68 9.07 8.79 -5.93
CA GLN A 68 9.32 7.42 -6.37
C GLN A 68 10.44 6.74 -5.55
N LYS A 69 11.54 7.46 -5.26
CA LYS A 69 12.64 6.92 -4.45
C LYS A 69 12.18 6.60 -3.03
N GLU A 70 11.50 7.53 -2.38
CA GLU A 70 10.99 7.36 -1.01
C GLU A 70 9.98 6.21 -0.92
N ALA A 71 9.06 6.10 -1.89
CA ALA A 71 8.11 5.00 -1.99
C ALA A 71 8.82 3.63 -2.11
N VAL A 72 9.81 3.52 -3.00
CA VAL A 72 10.61 2.30 -3.17
C VAL A 72 11.41 1.97 -1.91
N GLU A 73 11.96 2.95 -1.21
CA GLU A 73 12.68 2.74 0.04
C GLU A 73 11.78 2.23 1.16
N LYS A 74 10.56 2.78 1.33
CA LYS A 74 9.56 2.29 2.28
C LYS A 74 9.24 0.81 2.03
N LEU A 75 8.98 0.44 0.76
CA LEU A 75 8.69 -0.95 0.38
C LEU A 75 9.88 -1.88 0.62
N ARG A 76 11.10 -1.45 0.26
CA ARG A 76 12.33 -2.23 0.51
C ARG A 76 12.59 -2.45 1.98
N LYS A 77 12.28 -1.48 2.84
CA LYS A 77 12.47 -1.58 4.28
C LYS A 77 11.66 -2.75 4.84
N VAL A 78 10.38 -2.85 4.50
CA VAL A 78 9.52 -3.98 4.90
C VAL A 78 10.10 -5.32 4.42
N LEU A 79 10.57 -5.38 3.17
CA LEU A 79 11.11 -6.63 2.61
C LEU A 79 12.48 -7.04 3.17
N ASN A 80 13.27 -6.10 3.72
CA ASN A 80 14.60 -6.39 4.25
C ASN A 80 14.61 -6.60 5.76
N GLU A 81 13.70 -5.96 6.51
CA GLU A 81 13.58 -6.13 7.97
C GLU A 81 12.86 -7.42 8.37
N ASN A 82 12.24 -8.12 7.41
CA ASN A 82 11.53 -9.38 7.61
C ASN A 82 12.22 -10.56 6.88
N LYS A 83 13.56 -10.50 6.74
CA LYS A 83 14.43 -11.63 6.34
C LYS A 83 15.09 -12.26 7.55
#